data_AF-A0A3N1HZY2-F1
#
_entry.id   AF-A0A3N1HZY2-F1
#
_cell.length_a   1.000
_cell.length_b   1.000
_cell.length_c   1.000
_cell.angle_alpha   90.00
_cell.angle_beta   90.00
_cell.angle_gamma   90.00
#
_symmetry.space_group_name_H-M   'P 1'
#
loop_
_entity.id
_entity.type
_entity.pdbx_description
1 polymer ?
#
loop_
_entity_poly.entity_id
_entity_poly.type
_entity_poly.pdbx_seq_one_letter_code
_entity_poly.pdbx_strand_id
1 'polypeptide(L)'
;MPTGCFDIDSAIQVPDKYLSVVCDGRVYVLTVREAPPTAPQPVGDWQFVGGPTNVVDATLSTRANEVYVSVLTATGTVFQGVCTATEPLTVPCTFTQMMPTPP
;
A
#
# COMPACT_ATOMS: atom_id res chain seq x y z
N MET A 1 4.34 -6.80 -15.44
CA MET A 1 4.68 -5.72 -14.49
C MET A 1 5.61 -4.74 -15.18
N PRO A 2 5.58 -3.44 -14.84
CA PRO A 2 6.69 -2.55 -15.17
C PRO A 2 8.00 -3.18 -14.65
N THR A 3 9.08 -3.08 -15.43
CA THR A 3 10.39 -3.60 -15.03
C THR A 3 10.87 -2.89 -13.76
N GLY A 4 11.46 -3.61 -12.80
CA GLY A 4 11.94 -3.02 -11.54
C GLY A 4 10.93 -2.99 -10.40
N CYS A 5 9.71 -3.50 -10.63
CA CYS A 5 8.70 -3.68 -9.60
C CYS A 5 8.72 -5.10 -9.02
N PHE A 6 8.62 -5.22 -7.69
CA PHE A 6 8.56 -6.49 -6.95
C PHE A 6 7.65 -6.34 -5.73
N ASP A 7 7.49 -7.44 -4.99
CA ASP A 7 6.73 -7.52 -3.72
C ASP A 7 5.31 -6.95 -3.82
N ILE A 8 4.39 -7.82 -4.24
CA ILE A 8 2.97 -7.50 -4.33
C ILE A 8 2.28 -8.07 -3.10
N ASP A 9 1.63 -7.19 -2.35
CA ASP A 9 0.71 -7.56 -1.30
C ASP A 9 -0.69 -6.99 -1.58
N SER A 10 -1.70 -7.48 -0.86
CA SER A 10 -3.05 -6.98 -0.98
C SER A 10 -3.82 -7.04 0.32
N ALA A 11 -4.64 -6.01 0.55
CA ALA A 11 -5.60 -5.97 1.65
C ALA A 11 -6.99 -5.58 1.14
N ILE A 12 -8.03 -6.06 1.83
CA ILE A 12 -9.43 -5.85 1.45
C ILE A 12 -10.13 -5.02 2.52
N GLN A 13 -10.86 -4.00 2.09
CA GLN A 13 -11.86 -3.31 2.89
C GLN A 13 -13.10 -3.14 2.03
N VAL A 14 -14.04 -4.09 2.15
CA VAL A 14 -15.21 -4.19 1.28
C VAL A 14 -15.91 -2.83 1.12
N PRO A 15 -16.21 -2.40 -0.11
CA PRO A 15 -16.10 -3.14 -1.38
C PRO A 15 -14.75 -3.04 -2.10
N ASP A 16 -13.75 -2.41 -1.50
CA ASP A 16 -12.51 -2.05 -2.18
C ASP A 16 -11.35 -2.98 -1.79
N LYS A 17 -10.50 -3.29 -2.76
CA LYS A 17 -9.25 -4.02 -2.60
C LYS A 17 -8.08 -3.10 -2.94
N TYR A 18 -7.08 -3.11 -2.08
CA TYR A 18 -5.84 -2.36 -2.26
C TYR A 18 -4.72 -3.33 -2.63
N LEU A 19 -3.98 -3.01 -3.68
CA LEU A 19 -2.81 -3.76 -4.14
C LEU A 19 -1.57 -2.88 -3.95
N SER A 20 -0.53 -3.36 -3.26
CA SER A 20 0.76 -2.67 -3.19
C SER A 20 1.72 -3.24 -4.22
N VAL A 21 2.70 -2.42 -4.57
CA VAL A 21 3.91 -2.86 -5.26
C VAL A 21 5.07 -1.97 -4.85
N VAL A 22 6.27 -2.54 -4.75
CA VAL A 22 7.50 -1.80 -4.58
C VAL A 22 8.16 -1.62 -5.94
N CYS A 23 8.33 -0.38 -6.39
CA CYS A 23 9.04 -0.03 -7.63
C CYS A 23 10.09 1.04 -7.33
N ASP A 24 11.33 0.85 -7.80
CA ASP A 24 12.43 1.81 -7.60
C ASP A 24 12.62 2.24 -6.13
N GLY A 25 12.44 1.30 -5.20
CA GLY A 25 12.57 1.53 -3.77
C GLY A 25 11.47 2.40 -3.16
N ARG A 26 10.31 2.52 -3.81
CA ARG A 26 9.12 3.27 -3.37
C ARG A 26 7.87 2.41 -3.46
N VAL A 27 6.88 2.71 -2.62
CA VAL A 27 5.62 1.97 -2.59
C VAL A 27 4.54 2.70 -3.40
N TYR A 28 3.85 1.94 -4.24
CA TYR A 28 2.68 2.39 -4.97
C TYR A 28 1.49 1.52 -4.59
N VAL A 29 0.32 2.13 -4.45
CA VAL A 29 -0.92 1.41 -4.17
C VAL A 29 -1.93 1.66 -5.27
N LEU A 30 -2.55 0.59 -5.72
CA LEU A 30 -3.68 0.59 -6.63
C LEU A 30 -4.96 0.25 -5.86
N THR A 31 -6.03 1.01 -6.09
CA THR A 31 -7.36 0.70 -5.58
C THR A 31 -8.20 0.02 -6.66
N VAL A 32 -8.83 -1.09 -6.29
CA VAL A 32 -9.72 -1.87 -7.14
C VAL A 32 -11.06 -1.99 -6.44
N ARG A 33 -12.13 -1.45 -7.03
CA ARG A 33 -13.49 -1.80 -6.58
C ARG A 33 -13.80 -3.22 -6.98
N GLU A 34 -13.94 -4.13 -6.02
CA GLU A 34 -14.40 -5.46 -6.34
C GLU A 34 -15.87 -5.39 -6.76
N ALA A 35 -16.15 -5.97 -7.92
CA ALA A 35 -17.46 -5.93 -8.53
C ALA A 35 -17.82 -7.32 -9.07
N PRO A 36 -19.11 -7.68 -9.14
CA PRO A 36 -19.51 -8.93 -9.75
C PRO A 36 -19.02 -8.97 -11.21
N PRO A 37 -18.67 -10.16 -11.75
CA PRO A 37 -18.18 -10.30 -13.12
C PRO A 37 -19.11 -9.73 -14.19
N THR A 38 -20.40 -9.59 -13.88
CA THR A 38 -21.43 -9.06 -14.77
C THR A 38 -21.51 -7.54 -14.81
N ALA A 39 -20.80 -6.82 -13.93
CA ALA A 39 -20.79 -5.36 -13.87
C ALA A 39 -19.41 -4.83 -13.44
N PRO A 40 -18.36 -5.00 -14.27
CA PRO A 40 -17.00 -4.61 -13.93
C PRO A 40 -16.90 -3.10 -13.69
N GLN A 41 -16.07 -2.72 -12.71
CA GLN A 41 -15.72 -1.32 -12.46
C GLN A 41 -14.32 -1.01 -13.02
N PRO A 42 -14.07 0.23 -13.47
CA PRO A 42 -12.72 0.67 -13.81
C PRO A 42 -11.76 0.47 -12.63
N VAL A 43 -10.54 0.05 -12.95
CA VAL A 43 -9.43 -0.02 -12.00
C VAL A 43 -8.75 1.35 -11.97
N GLY A 44 -8.38 1.84 -10.78
CA GLY A 44 -7.69 3.12 -10.64
C GLY A 44 -6.27 3.12 -11.22
N ASP A 45 -5.54 4.22 -11.02
CA ASP A 45 -4.11 4.32 -11.31
C ASP A 45 -3.27 3.94 -10.09
N TRP A 46 -2.03 3.51 -10.32
CA TRP A 46 -1.03 3.32 -9.27
C TRP A 46 -0.67 4.67 -8.63
N GLN A 47 -0.95 4.83 -7.34
CA GLN A 47 -0.66 6.04 -6.58
C GLN A 47 0.60 5.86 -5.73
N PHE A 48 1.55 6.79 -5.83
CA PHE A 48 2.66 6.84 -4.88
C PHE A 48 2.12 7.24 -3.49
N VAL A 49 2.33 6.39 -2.49
CA VAL A 49 1.73 6.61 -1.15
C VAL A 49 2.56 7.51 -0.24
N GLY A 50 3.72 7.99 -0.69
CA GLY A 50 4.68 8.71 0.17
C GLY A 50 5.61 7.77 0.93
N GLY A 51 6.27 8.29 1.98
CA GLY A 51 7.11 7.48 2.88
C GLY A 51 8.61 7.43 2.51
N PRO A 52 9.36 6.48 3.08
CA PRO A 52 10.81 6.37 2.89
C PRO A 52 11.18 5.91 1.46
N THR A 53 12.47 6.05 1.14
CA THR A 53 13.08 5.48 -0.07
C THR A 53 13.87 4.22 0.27
N ASN A 54 14.37 3.51 -0.74
CA ASN A 54 15.10 2.25 -0.59
C ASN A 54 14.27 1.18 0.13
N VAL A 55 12.96 1.16 -0.12
CA VAL A 55 12.05 0.11 0.36
C VAL A 55 12.40 -1.21 -0.32
N VAL A 56 12.45 -2.28 0.46
CA VAL A 56 12.75 -3.66 0.02
C VAL A 56 11.62 -4.64 0.30
N ASP A 57 10.60 -4.21 1.07
CA ASP A 57 9.40 -4.98 1.36
C ASP A 57 8.29 -4.01 1.83
N ALA A 58 7.04 -4.26 1.43
CA ALA A 58 5.88 -3.46 1.77
C ALA A 58 4.61 -4.31 1.90
N THR A 59 4.05 -4.37 3.11
CA THR A 59 2.81 -5.10 3.39
C THR A 59 1.62 -4.18 3.63
N LEU A 60 0.43 -4.66 3.29
CA LEU A 60 -0.82 -3.95 3.47
C LEU A 60 -1.69 -4.60 4.55
N SER A 61 -2.39 -3.76 5.30
CA SER A 61 -3.52 -4.21 6.10
C SER A 61 -4.59 -3.14 6.16
N THR A 62 -5.81 -3.55 6.47
CA THR A 62 -6.97 -2.65 6.60
C THR A 62 -7.54 -2.78 7.99
N ARG A 63 -7.93 -1.65 8.58
CA ARG A 63 -8.66 -1.63 9.86
C ARG A 63 -9.55 -0.41 9.90
N ALA A 64 -10.83 -0.61 10.25
CA ALA A 64 -11.84 0.44 10.20
C ALA A 64 -11.85 1.14 8.82
N ASN A 65 -11.63 2.45 8.78
CA ASN A 65 -11.60 3.24 7.54
C ASN A 65 -10.16 3.61 7.12
N GLU A 66 -9.19 2.76 7.46
CA GLU A 66 -7.78 3.03 7.24
C GLU A 66 -7.08 1.88 6.52
N VAL A 67 -6.18 2.25 5.62
CA VAL A 67 -5.19 1.37 5.00
C VAL A 67 -3.84 1.65 5.65
N TYR A 68 -3.24 0.60 6.19
CA TYR A 68 -1.91 0.61 6.80
C TYR A 68 -0.91 0.05 5.81
N VAL A 69 0.17 0.79 5.59
CA VAL A 69 1.29 0.43 4.71
C VAL A 69 2.53 0.26 5.57
N SER A 70 2.92 -0.98 5.87
CA SER A 70 4.15 -1.26 6.61
C SER A 70 5.29 -1.45 5.63
N VAL A 71 6.41 -0.74 5.81
CA VAL A 71 7.54 -0.81 4.89
C VAL A 71 8.82 -1.15 5.62
N LEU A 72 9.62 -2.06 5.04
CA LEU A 72 10.99 -2.36 5.45
C LEU A 72 11.95 -1.70 4.46
N THR A 73 12.87 -0.91 4.97
CA THR A 73 13.94 -0.30 4.17
C THR A 73 15.17 -1.19 4.12
N ALA A 74 16.04 -0.99 3.12
CA ALA A 74 17.31 -1.70 2.98
C ALA A 74 18.25 -1.53 4.19
N THR A 75 18.06 -0.49 5.01
CA THR A 75 18.80 -0.26 6.27
C THR A 75 18.21 -1.01 7.47
N GLY A 76 17.16 -1.82 7.28
CA GLY A 76 16.47 -2.55 8.33
C GLY A 76 15.52 -1.69 9.17
N THR A 77 15.20 -0.47 8.73
CA THR A 77 14.25 0.41 9.43
C THR A 77 12.84 0.15 8.95
N VAL A 78 11.90 0.03 9.89
CA VAL A 78 10.47 -0.16 9.63
C VAL A 78 9.74 1.17 9.77
N PHE A 79 8.87 1.48 8.81
CA PHE A 79 7.93 2.59 8.90
C PHE A 79 6.51 2.08 8.70
N GLN A 80 5.54 2.76 9.31
CA GLN A 80 4.13 2.50 9.09
C GLN A 80 3.46 3.76 8.56
N GLY A 81 2.89 3.66 7.36
CA GLY A 81 2.04 4.65 6.74
C GLY A 81 0.57 4.37 7.05
N VAL A 82 -0.20 5.43 7.28
CA VAL A 82 -1.66 5.34 7.40
C VAL A 82 -2.31 6.25 6.36
N CYS A 83 -3.21 5.69 5.57
CA CYS A 83 -4.06 6.38 4.60
C CYS A 83 -5.53 6.18 4.96
N THR A 84 -6.38 7.17 4.67
CA THR A 84 -7.84 6.95 4.70
C THR A 84 -8.24 6.06 3.53
N ALA A 85 -8.99 5.00 3.83
CA ALA A 85 -9.54 4.08 2.85
C ALA A 85 -10.64 4.77 2.03
N THR A 86 -10.34 5.07 0.78
CA THR A 86 -11.23 5.73 -0.20
C THR A 86 -11.00 5.12 -1.58
N GLU A 87 -11.87 5.45 -2.53
CA GLU A 87 -11.67 5.14 -3.94
C GLU A 87 -11.49 6.41 -4.78
N PRO A 88 -10.29 6.67 -5.34
CA PRO A 88 -9.02 5.99 -5.04
C PRO A 88 -8.51 6.30 -3.62
N LEU A 89 -7.51 5.55 -3.15
CA LEU A 89 -6.87 5.77 -1.85
C LEU A 89 -6.46 7.24 -1.66
N THR A 90 -6.74 7.82 -0.49
CA THR A 90 -6.34 9.19 -0.18
C THR A 90 -4.84 9.25 0.06
N VAL A 91 -4.10 9.81 -0.89
CA VAL A 91 -2.64 9.95 -0.85
C VAL A 91 -2.18 11.39 -0.64
N PRO A 92 -0.99 11.62 -0.05
CA PRO A 92 -0.07 10.62 0.51
C PRO A 92 -0.53 10.06 1.87
N CYS A 93 -0.08 8.85 2.21
CA CYS A 93 -0.21 8.34 3.58
C CYS A 93 0.69 9.14 4.54
N THR A 94 0.32 9.17 5.82
CA THR A 94 1.18 9.71 6.88
C THR A 94 2.05 8.60 7.44
N PHE A 95 3.37 8.71 7.27
CA PHE A 95 4.34 7.70 7.74
C PHE A 95 4.99 8.08 9.06
N THR A 96 5.05 7.12 9.99
CA THR A 96 5.80 7.20 11.24
C THR A 96 6.84 6.09 11.28
N GLN A 97 8.06 6.41 11.72
CA GLN A 97 9.09 5.39 11.95
C GLN A 97 8.69 4.53 13.15
N MET A 98 8.70 3.21 12.96
CA MET A 98 8.43 2.25 14.02
C MET A 98 9.76 1.78 14.59
N MET A 99 9.98 2.02 15.87
CA MET A 99 11.08 1.37 16.58
C MET A 99 10.62 -0.05 16.91
N PRO A 100 11.34 -1.10 16.50
CA PRO A 100 11.01 -2.45 16.92
C PRO A 100 11.08 -2.50 18.45
N THR A 101 10.00 -2.91 19.09
CA THR A 101 10.03 -3.28 20.50
C THR A 101 10.70 -4.65 20.57
N PRO A 102 11.87 -4.80 21.22
CA PRO A 102 12.45 -6.12 21.42
C PRO A 102 11.49 -6.98 22.27
N PRO A 103 11.47 -8.30 22.06
CA PRO A 103 10.62 -9.23 22.82
C PRO A 103 10.94 -9.24 24.32
#